data_AF-A0A815YES7-F1
#
_entry.id   AF-A0A815YES7-F1
#
_cell.length_a   1.000
_cell.length_b   1.000
_cell.length_c   1.000
_cell.angle_alpha   90.00
_cell.angle_beta   90.00
_cell.angle_gamma   90.00
#
_symmetry.space_group_name_H-M   'P 1'
#
loop_
_entity.id
_entity.type
_entity.pdbx_description
1 polymer ?
#
loop_
_entity_poly.entity_id
_entity_poly.type
_entity_poly.pdbx_seq_one_letter_code
_entity_poly.pdbx_strand_id
1 'polypeptide(L)'
;MSHDKSKNKDSSTPIYSTTERNVKSCPASPTRPLDIDDLFSSPDNNKPNLEILKQHLLLEGRLTENAALHIIEAGANILREEPTMINIDAPITICGDIHGQFYDLAKGHEIVDSKQKTTA
;
A
#
# COMPACT_ATOMS: atom_id res chain seq x y z
N MET A 1 -68.03 -17.79 -14.72
CA MET A 1 -68.40 -16.72 -13.78
C MET A 1 -67.42 -16.81 -12.62
N SER A 2 -66.58 -15.84 -12.26
CA SER A 2 -66.50 -14.43 -12.65
C SER A 2 -65.29 -13.84 -11.89
N HIS A 3 -64.37 -13.18 -12.63
CA HIS A 3 -63.39 -12.13 -12.23
C HIS A 3 -62.29 -12.52 -11.23
N ASP A 4 -61.01 -12.69 -11.60
CA ASP A 4 -60.00 -11.75 -12.16
C ASP A 4 -59.69 -10.49 -11.33
N LYS A 5 -58.47 -10.53 -10.76
CA LYS A 5 -57.46 -9.49 -10.45
C LYS A 5 -57.85 -8.14 -9.82
N SER A 6 -57.10 -7.79 -8.77
CA SER A 6 -56.32 -6.53 -8.71
C SER A 6 -55.29 -6.58 -7.57
N LYS A 7 -54.00 -6.78 -7.88
CA LYS A 7 -52.90 -5.79 -7.81
C LYS A 7 -52.57 -5.23 -6.41
N ASN A 8 -51.35 -5.50 -5.94
CA ASN A 8 -50.48 -4.49 -5.34
C ASN A 8 -49.01 -4.95 -5.51
N LYS A 9 -48.32 -4.59 -6.61
CA LYS A 9 -47.61 -3.32 -6.88
C LYS A 9 -46.34 -3.16 -6.02
N ASP A 10 -45.22 -3.50 -6.67
CA ASP A 10 -43.90 -2.89 -6.58
C ASP A 10 -43.34 -2.56 -5.20
N SER A 11 -42.46 -3.43 -4.72
CA SER A 11 -41.25 -2.97 -4.03
C SER A 11 -40.13 -3.99 -4.25
N SER A 12 -39.48 -3.96 -5.41
CA SER A 12 -38.18 -4.62 -5.58
C SER A 12 -37.09 -3.84 -4.83
N THR A 13 -37.38 -3.39 -3.60
CA THR A 13 -36.40 -2.82 -2.69
C THR A 13 -35.47 -3.97 -2.32
N PRO A 14 -34.21 -3.95 -2.76
CA PRO A 14 -33.26 -4.97 -2.33
C PRO A 14 -33.20 -4.96 -0.80
N ILE A 15 -33.42 -6.13 -0.20
CA ILE A 15 -33.25 -6.31 1.24
C ILE A 15 -31.75 -6.23 1.50
N TYR A 16 -31.32 -5.12 2.10
CA TYR A 16 -29.92 -4.93 2.47
C TYR A 16 -29.65 -5.60 3.81
N SER A 17 -28.55 -6.36 3.89
CA SER A 17 -28.01 -6.75 5.18
C SER A 17 -27.54 -5.51 5.94
N THR A 18 -27.88 -5.41 7.22
CA THR A 18 -27.43 -4.32 8.10
C THR A 18 -26.06 -4.57 8.71
N THR A 19 -25.50 -5.77 8.53
CA THR A 19 -24.19 -6.17 9.07
C THR A 19 -23.10 -6.27 8.01
N GLU A 20 -23.47 -6.45 6.74
CA GLU A 20 -22.50 -6.49 5.64
C GLU A 20 -22.11 -5.09 5.15
N ARG A 21 -20.94 -4.98 4.53
CA ARG A 21 -20.55 -3.74 3.84
C ARG A 21 -21.53 -3.40 2.72
N ASN A 22 -22.12 -2.21 2.78
CA ASN A 22 -22.99 -1.68 1.72
C ASN A 22 -22.24 -1.44 0.41
N VAL A 23 -21.03 -0.88 0.47
CA VAL A 23 -20.19 -0.60 -0.71
C VAL A 23 -19.18 -1.73 -0.85
N LYS A 24 -19.52 -2.77 -1.62
CA LYS A 24 -18.64 -3.95 -1.80
C LYS A 24 -17.49 -3.71 -2.79
N SER A 25 -17.56 -2.66 -3.61
CA SER A 25 -16.55 -2.34 -4.63
C SER A 25 -15.30 -1.66 -4.07
N CYS A 26 -15.40 -0.97 -2.94
CA CYS A 26 -14.23 -0.36 -2.32
C CYS A 26 -13.38 -1.49 -1.69
N PRO A 27 -12.05 -1.52 -1.86
CA PRO A 27 -11.20 -2.50 -1.18
C PRO A 27 -11.36 -2.43 0.35
N ALA A 28 -11.08 -3.52 1.06
CA ALA A 28 -10.99 -3.52 2.51
C ALA A 28 -9.51 -3.41 2.90
N SER A 29 -9.21 -2.64 3.94
CA SER A 29 -7.87 -2.58 4.49
C SER A 29 -7.51 -3.89 5.21
N PRO A 30 -6.22 -4.29 5.22
CA PRO A 30 -5.75 -5.42 5.99
C PRO A 30 -6.03 -5.22 7.48
N THR A 31 -6.68 -6.19 8.10
CA THR A 31 -7.01 -6.16 9.54
C THR A 31 -5.81 -6.47 10.42
N ARG A 32 -4.91 -7.33 9.94
CA ARG A 32 -3.69 -7.71 10.67
C ARG A 32 -2.55 -6.75 10.32
N PRO A 33 -1.88 -6.16 11.32
CA PRO A 33 -0.64 -5.45 11.08
C PRO A 33 0.44 -6.39 10.53
N LEU A 34 1.27 -5.88 9.62
CA LEU A 34 2.41 -6.62 9.07
C LEU A 34 3.51 -6.65 10.12
N ASP A 35 4.00 -7.86 10.44
CA ASP A 35 4.97 -8.07 11.51
C ASP A 35 6.40 -8.22 10.97
N ILE A 36 7.37 -8.20 11.87
CA ILE A 36 8.79 -8.27 11.55
C ILE A 36 9.15 -9.57 10.83
N ASP A 37 8.58 -10.71 11.24
CA ASP A 37 8.85 -12.02 10.64
C ASP A 37 8.33 -12.11 9.20
N ASP A 38 7.18 -11.49 8.92
CA ASP A 38 6.61 -11.43 7.56
C ASP A 38 7.42 -10.49 6.66
N LEU A 39 7.99 -9.43 7.23
CA LEU A 39 8.73 -8.42 6.50
C LEU A 39 10.18 -8.82 6.25
N PHE A 40 10.80 -9.57 7.17
CA PHE A 40 12.22 -9.96 7.14
C PHE A 40 12.40 -11.48 7.04
N SER A 41 11.57 -12.17 6.25
CA SER A 41 11.53 -13.63 6.22
C SER A 41 12.80 -14.32 5.67
N SER A 42 13.75 -13.58 5.08
CA SER A 42 15.01 -14.11 4.59
C SER A 42 16.13 -13.89 5.61
N PRO A 43 16.64 -14.94 6.28
CA PRO A 43 17.66 -14.80 7.32
C PRO A 43 19.01 -14.28 6.78
N ASP A 44 19.27 -14.44 5.49
CA ASP A 44 20.55 -14.08 4.86
C ASP A 44 20.65 -12.61 4.46
N ASN A 45 19.52 -11.88 4.46
CA ASN A 45 19.47 -10.50 4.01
C ASN A 45 18.74 -9.68 5.09
N ASN A 46 19.48 -8.85 5.82
CA ASN A 46 18.96 -7.91 6.81
C ASN A 46 18.16 -6.75 6.17
N LYS A 47 17.39 -7.05 5.11
CA LYS A 47 16.67 -6.13 4.26
C LYS A 47 15.19 -6.52 4.26
N PRO A 48 14.28 -5.54 4.40
CA PRO A 48 12.85 -5.80 4.36
C PRO A 48 12.41 -6.23 2.95
N ASN A 49 11.38 -7.07 2.87
CA ASN A 49 10.71 -7.38 1.62
C ASN A 49 9.87 -6.18 1.16
N LEU A 50 10.44 -5.37 0.25
CA LEU A 50 9.84 -4.14 -0.24
C LEU A 50 8.54 -4.37 -1.02
N GLU A 51 8.38 -5.51 -1.70
CA GLU A 51 7.16 -5.80 -2.45
C GLU A 51 5.98 -6.03 -1.50
N ILE A 52 6.17 -6.85 -0.46
CA ILE A 52 5.14 -7.10 0.56
C ILE A 52 4.79 -5.78 1.26
N LEU A 53 5.79 -4.99 1.64
CA LEU A 53 5.59 -3.70 2.29
C LEU A 53 4.79 -2.74 1.41
N LYS A 54 5.16 -2.59 0.13
CA LYS A 54 4.46 -1.72 -0.82
C LYS A 54 3.00 -2.12 -0.97
N GLN A 55 2.72 -3.40 -1.22
CA GLN A 55 1.35 -3.89 -1.39
C GLN A 55 0.51 -3.68 -0.13
N HIS A 56 1.09 -3.94 1.05
CA HIS A 56 0.40 -3.75 2.33
C HIS A 56 0.05 -2.28 2.58
N LEU A 57 0.97 -1.36 2.32
CA LEU A 57 0.74 0.08 2.49
C LEU A 57 -0.25 0.65 1.46
N LEU A 58 -0.26 0.14 0.22
CA LEU A 58 -1.25 0.54 -0.81
C LEU A 58 -2.69 0.23 -0.38
N LEU A 59 -2.87 -0.85 0.37
CA LEU A 59 -4.16 -1.24 0.94
C LEU A 59 -4.41 -0.61 2.32
N GLU A 60 -3.65 0.43 2.70
CA GLU A 60 -3.76 1.13 3.99
C GLU A 60 -3.45 0.23 5.21
N GLY A 61 -2.73 -0.86 4.99
CA GLY A 61 -2.26 -1.76 6.02
C GLY A 61 -1.24 -1.07 6.94
N ARG A 62 -1.24 -1.46 8.22
CA ARG A 62 -0.31 -0.94 9.23
C ARG A 62 0.78 -1.95 9.55
N LEU A 63 1.91 -1.47 10.06
CA LEU A 63 2.98 -2.29 10.64
C LEU A 63 2.76 -2.47 12.14
N THR A 64 3.34 -3.53 12.71
CA THR A 64 3.58 -3.57 14.15
C THR A 64 4.56 -2.46 14.54
N GLU A 65 4.47 -1.96 15.77
CA GLU A 65 5.35 -0.89 16.26
C GLU A 65 6.82 -1.31 16.17
N ASN A 66 7.13 -2.54 16.57
CA ASN A 66 8.48 -3.10 16.49
C ASN A 66 9.01 -3.15 15.05
N ALA A 67 8.19 -3.59 14.08
CA ALA A 67 8.59 -3.63 12.68
C ALA A 67 8.84 -2.21 12.13
N ALA A 68 7.98 -1.24 12.48
CA ALA A 68 8.15 0.15 12.05
C ALA A 68 9.41 0.79 12.65
N LEU A 69 9.62 0.65 13.96
CA LEU A 69 10.81 1.17 14.65
C LEU A 69 12.08 0.55 14.09
N HIS A 70 12.08 -0.76 13.81
CA HIS A 70 13.23 -1.44 13.23
C HIS A 70 13.65 -0.84 11.88
N ILE A 71 12.68 -0.56 10.98
CA ILE A 71 12.96 0.10 9.69
C ILE A 71 13.52 1.51 9.91
N ILE A 72 12.91 2.28 10.80
CA ILE A 72 13.30 3.67 11.08
C ILE A 72 14.71 3.73 11.66
N GLU A 73 15.02 2.89 12.64
CA GLU A 73 16.34 2.84 13.27
C GLU A 73 17.42 2.35 12.31
N ALA A 74 17.15 1.31 11.52
CA ALA A 74 18.07 0.82 10.51
C ALA A 74 18.37 1.90 9.46
N GLY A 75 17.34 2.58 8.94
CA GLY A 75 17.50 3.69 8.00
C GLY A 75 18.26 4.87 8.61
N ALA A 76 17.93 5.25 9.85
CA ALA A 76 18.60 6.34 10.56
C ALA A 76 20.08 6.03 10.82
N ASN A 77 20.44 4.77 11.07
CA ASN A 77 21.84 4.37 11.25
C ASN A 77 22.63 4.53 9.96
N ILE A 78 22.09 4.09 8.82
CA ILE A 78 22.72 4.26 7.50
C ILE A 78 22.91 5.76 7.21
N LEU A 79 21.84 6.56 7.34
CA LEU A 79 21.89 8.00 7.06
C LEU A 79 22.85 8.77 7.98
N ARG A 80 23.10 8.29 9.20
CA ARG A 80 24.01 8.91 10.15
C ARG A 80 25.48 8.72 9.78
N GLU A 81 25.80 7.65 9.05
CA GLU A 81 27.15 7.36 8.57
C GLU A 81 27.52 8.19 7.33
N GLU A 82 26.54 8.77 6.64
CA GLU A 82 26.74 9.58 5.45
C GLU A 82 27.20 11.02 5.77
N PRO A 83 28.09 11.63 4.94
CA PRO A 83 28.47 13.02 5.09
C PRO A 83 27.30 13.96 4.75
N THR A 84 27.26 15.15 5.38
CA THR A 84 26.23 16.17 5.08
C THR A 84 26.19 16.57 3.59
N MET A 85 27.32 16.50 2.89
CA MET A 85 27.44 16.73 1.45
C MET A 85 27.75 15.42 0.75
N ILE A 86 26.74 14.87 0.06
CA ILE A 86 26.85 13.62 -0.70
C ILE A 86 27.18 13.95 -2.16
N ASN A 87 28.15 13.24 -2.73
CA ASN A 87 28.48 13.33 -4.15
C ASN A 87 27.88 12.10 -4.87
N ILE A 88 27.12 12.33 -5.93
CA ILE A 88 26.46 11.27 -6.71
C ILE A 88 26.74 11.50 -8.19
N ASP A 89 27.18 10.46 -8.89
CA ASP A 89 27.45 10.50 -10.33
C ASP A 89 26.19 10.21 -11.15
N ALA A 90 26.10 10.82 -12.34
CA ALA A 90 25.01 10.57 -13.29
C ALA A 90 25.09 9.15 -13.89
N PRO A 91 23.96 8.54 -14.31
CA PRO A 91 22.61 9.10 -14.37
C PRO A 91 21.85 9.00 -13.04
N ILE A 92 21.12 10.07 -12.69
CA ILE A 92 20.28 10.12 -11.49
C ILE A 92 18.87 10.60 -11.81
N THR A 93 17.92 10.22 -10.97
CA THR A 93 16.59 10.83 -10.94
C THR A 93 16.49 11.69 -9.69
N ILE A 94 16.16 12.98 -9.86
CA ILE A 94 15.95 13.92 -8.75
C ILE A 94 14.44 14.06 -8.54
N CYS A 95 13.99 13.77 -7.33
CA CYS A 95 12.61 13.96 -6.90
C CYS A 95 12.52 15.17 -5.95
N GLY A 96 11.46 15.95 -6.07
CA GLY A 96 11.14 17.05 -5.14
C GLY A 96 10.31 16.57 -3.96
N ASP A 97 9.48 17.46 -3.41
CA ASP A 97 8.68 17.18 -2.24
C ASP A 97 7.70 16.02 -2.41
N ILE A 98 7.58 15.20 -1.37
CA ILE A 98 6.63 14.07 -1.31
C ILE A 98 5.39 14.38 -0.46
N HIS A 99 5.55 15.14 0.63
CA HIS A 99 4.44 15.55 1.53
C HIS A 99 3.50 14.42 2.00
N GLY A 100 4.02 13.19 2.14
CA GLY A 100 3.20 12.04 2.56
C GLY A 100 2.22 11.52 1.51
N GLN A 101 2.34 11.94 0.25
CA GLN A 101 1.52 11.46 -0.86
C GLN A 101 1.98 10.08 -1.35
N PHE A 102 1.74 9.05 -0.54
CA PHE A 102 2.26 7.69 -0.79
C PHE A 102 1.79 7.10 -2.13
N TYR A 103 0.54 7.31 -2.54
CA TYR A 103 0.02 6.80 -3.81
C TYR A 103 0.70 7.44 -5.02
N ASP A 104 1.04 8.74 -4.94
CA ASP A 104 1.80 9.44 -5.98
C ASP A 104 3.26 8.97 -6.01
N LEU A 105 3.87 8.74 -4.84
CA LEU A 105 5.21 8.16 -4.71
C LEU A 105 5.31 6.78 -5.35
N ALA A 106 4.33 5.89 -5.08
CA ALA A 106 4.28 4.55 -5.65
C ALA A 106 4.25 4.57 -7.18
N LYS A 107 3.46 5.48 -7.76
CA LYS A 107 3.41 5.71 -9.20
C LYS A 107 4.72 6.30 -9.74
N GLY A 108 5.33 7.24 -9.02
CA GLY A 108 6.61 7.84 -9.37
C GLY A 108 7.71 6.80 -9.49
N HIS A 109 7.80 5.89 -8.51
CA HIS A 109 8.77 4.79 -8.51
C HIS A 109 8.63 3.87 -9.73
N GLU A 110 7.40 3.48 -10.10
CA GLU A 110 7.17 2.62 -11.28
C GLU A 110 7.61 3.28 -12.61
N ILE A 111 7.41 4.59 -12.73
CA ILE A 111 7.85 5.36 -13.89
C ILE A 111 9.39 5.41 -13.96
N VAL A 112 10.06 5.53 -12.81
CA VAL A 112 11.54 5.54 -12.75
C VAL A 112 12.10 4.15 -13.10
N ASP A 113 11.55 3.09 -12.51
CA ASP A 113 12.00 1.72 -12.75
C ASP A 113 11.83 1.28 -14.21
N SER A 114 10.72 1.66 -14.85
CA SER A 114 10.47 1.37 -16.26
C SER A 114 11.46 2.09 -17.19
N LYS A 115 11.91 3.30 -16.82
CA LYS A 115 12.92 4.05 -17.59
C LYS A 115 14.32 3.45 -17.45
N GLN A 116 14.70 2.96 -16.26
CA GLN A 116 16.01 2.34 -16.05
C GLN A 116 16.20 1.01 -16.79
N LYS A 117 15.12 0.24 -16.99
CA LYS A 117 15.17 -1.01 -17.79
C LYS A 117 15.35 -0.79 -19.30
N THR A 118 15.20 0.44 -19.79
CA THR A 118 15.20 0.75 -21.24
C THR A 118 16.53 1.31 -21.74
N THR A 119 17.52 1.53 -20.87
CA THR A 119 18.90 1.88 -21.25
C THR A 119 19.77 0.61 -21.24
N ALA A 120 19.82 -0.06 -22.38
CA ALA A 120 20.82 -1.07 -22.74
C ALA A 120 21.59 -0.59 -23.98
#